data_AF-A0A8H7SG61-F1
#
_entry.id   AF-A0A8H7SG61-F1
#
_cell.length_a   1.000
_cell.length_b   1.000
_cell.length_c   1.000
_cell.angle_alpha   90.00
_cell.angle_beta   90.00
_cell.angle_gamma   90.00
#
_symmetry.space_group_name_H-M   'P 1'
#
loop_
_entity.id
_entity.type
_entity.pdbx_description
1 polymer ?
#
loop_
_entity_poly.entity_id
_entity_poly.type
_entity_poly.pdbx_seq_one_letter_code
_entity_poly.pdbx_strand_id
1 'polypeptide(L)'
;MMGVLGFAPIKLDQQVNDKLLHFGIFFVLACFLYFLWNLNVKRNLILATSMLLILAIGSEFIQGLLPVNAFDVQDIIANLTGGITGIIVSSLIDYCIDIKRENKRRFGGKREAEYQSALMEEESFSL
;
A
#
# COMPACT_ATOMS: atom_id res chain seq x y z
N MET A 1 -31.69 -1.09 39.46
CA MET A 1 -31.62 -0.12 38.34
C MET A 1 -30.15 0.25 38.12
N MET A 2 -29.45 -0.44 37.22
CA MET A 2 -28.21 -0.01 36.51
C MET A 2 -27.77 -1.17 35.59
N GLY A 3 -28.73 -1.75 34.86
CA GLY A 3 -28.47 -2.56 33.66
C GLY A 3 -28.25 -1.69 32.42
N VAL A 4 -27.84 -0.43 32.62
CA VAL A 4 -27.61 0.60 31.59
C VAL A 4 -26.13 1.01 31.56
N LEU A 5 -25.27 0.29 32.31
CA LEU A 5 -23.83 0.56 32.36
C LEU A 5 -23.01 -0.13 31.25
N GLY A 6 -23.61 -0.71 30.21
CA GLY A 6 -22.87 -1.16 29.02
C GLY A 6 -21.76 -2.20 29.25
N PHE A 7 -21.61 -2.72 30.46
CA PHE A 7 -20.68 -3.80 30.79
C PHE A 7 -21.33 -5.15 30.50
N ALA A 8 -21.63 -5.37 29.22
CA ALA A 8 -21.50 -6.73 28.70
C ALA A 8 -20.01 -7.13 28.83
N PRO A 9 -19.68 -8.40 29.06
CA PRO A 9 -18.28 -8.84 29.12
C PRO A 9 -17.69 -8.78 27.71
N ILE A 10 -17.25 -7.59 27.31
CA ILE A 10 -16.63 -7.32 26.02
C ILE A 10 -15.16 -7.77 26.11
N LYS A 11 -14.94 -9.08 26.08
CA LYS A 11 -13.60 -9.62 25.74
C LYS A 11 -13.46 -9.89 24.24
N LEU A 12 -14.60 -10.00 23.53
CA LEU A 12 -14.64 -10.23 22.09
C LEU A 12 -14.24 -9.00 21.27
N ASP A 13 -14.69 -7.78 21.64
CA ASP A 13 -14.32 -6.57 20.89
C ASP A 13 -12.83 -6.26 21.01
N GLN A 14 -12.22 -6.49 22.19
CA GLN A 14 -10.80 -6.19 22.38
C GLN A 14 -9.91 -7.09 21.54
N GLN A 15 -10.24 -8.38 21.39
CA GLN A 15 -9.53 -9.30 20.51
C GLN A 15 -9.76 -9.03 19.02
N VAL A 16 -10.97 -8.60 18.63
CA VAL A 16 -11.27 -8.22 17.24
C VAL A 16 -10.59 -6.90 16.87
N ASN A 17 -10.56 -5.94 17.79
CA ASN A 17 -9.90 -4.65 17.62
C ASN A 17 -8.38 -4.83 17.50
N ASP A 18 -7.78 -5.74 18.28
CA ASP A 18 -6.36 -6.07 18.18
C ASP A 18 -6.01 -6.62 16.79
N LYS A 19 -6.82 -7.54 16.25
CA LYS A 19 -6.64 -8.11 14.89
C LYS A 19 -6.80 -7.07 13.80
N LEU A 20 -7.80 -6.20 13.91
CA LEU A 20 -8.00 -5.12 12.95
C LEU A 20 -6.84 -4.13 12.98
N LEU A 21 -6.30 -3.86 14.17
CA LEU A 21 -5.13 -3.01 14.35
C LEU A 21 -3.88 -3.66 13.73
N HIS A 22 -3.67 -4.95 13.95
CA HIS A 22 -2.62 -5.74 13.30
C HIS A 22 -2.72 -5.67 11.77
N PHE A 23 -3.91 -5.93 11.22
CA PHE A 23 -4.20 -5.76 9.80
C PHE A 23 -3.88 -4.34 9.30
N GLY A 24 -4.37 -3.31 10.00
CA GLY A 24 -4.22 -1.91 9.60
C GLY A 24 -2.78 -1.44 9.62
N ILE A 25 -2.01 -1.79 10.66
CA ILE A 25 -0.59 -1.44 10.77
C ILE A 25 0.20 -2.13 9.66
N PHE A 26 0.01 -3.43 9.43
CA PHE A 26 0.71 -4.14 8.36
C PHE A 26 0.32 -3.65 6.97
N PHE A 27 -0.95 -3.24 6.79
CA PHE A 27 -1.41 -2.61 5.56
C PHE A 27 -0.69 -1.28 5.29
N VAL A 28 -0.67 -0.37 6.26
CA VAL A 28 0.00 0.93 6.13
C VAL A 28 1.49 0.72 5.94
N LEU A 29 2.11 -0.18 6.71
CA LEU A 29 3.53 -0.51 6.62
C LEU A 29 3.89 -1.06 5.24
N ALA A 30 3.06 -1.95 4.67
CA ALA A 30 3.22 -2.45 3.31
C ALA A 30 3.21 -1.33 2.28
N CYS A 31 2.30 -0.37 2.42
CA CYS A 31 2.25 0.80 1.54
C CYS A 31 3.52 1.66 1.65
N PHE A 32 3.97 1.94 2.87
CA PHE A 32 5.19 2.72 3.08
C PHE A 32 6.43 2.00 2.54
N LEU A 33 6.59 0.71 2.84
CA LEU A 33 7.73 -0.08 2.36
C LEU A 33 7.79 -0.16 0.84
N TYR A 34 6.63 -0.24 0.19
CA TYR A 34 6.56 -0.12 -1.26
C TYR A 34 7.02 1.27 -1.71
N PHE A 35 6.44 2.37 -1.26
CA PHE A 35 6.82 3.68 -1.79
C PHE A 35 8.20 4.21 -1.33
N LEU A 36 8.82 3.62 -0.31
CA LEU A 36 10.05 4.13 0.31
C LEU A 36 11.25 4.15 -0.64
N TRP A 37 11.43 3.10 -1.47
CA TRP A 37 12.66 2.95 -2.24
C TRP A 37 12.62 3.54 -3.66
N ASN A 38 11.45 3.93 -4.19
CA ASN A 38 11.28 4.43 -5.57
C ASN A 38 12.07 3.62 -6.63
N LEU A 39 12.22 2.31 -6.41
CA LEU A 39 12.92 1.39 -7.32
C LEU A 39 11.96 0.85 -8.38
N ASN A 40 12.51 0.11 -9.36
CA ASN A 40 11.71 -0.70 -10.29
C ASN A 40 10.67 -1.54 -9.53
N VAL A 41 9.43 -1.58 -10.02
CA VAL A 41 8.27 -2.29 -9.44
C VAL A 41 8.64 -3.69 -8.93
N LYS A 42 9.39 -4.47 -9.72
CA LYS A 42 9.81 -5.84 -9.33
C LYS A 42 10.70 -5.87 -8.08
N ARG A 43 11.69 -4.98 -8.01
CA ARG A 43 12.61 -4.91 -6.86
C ARG A 43 11.89 -4.40 -5.62
N ASN A 44 11.02 -3.42 -5.84
CA ASN A 44 10.21 -2.82 -4.79
C ASN A 44 9.27 -3.86 -4.15
N LEU A 45 8.62 -4.65 -4.99
CA LEU A 45 7.73 -5.74 -4.55
C LEU A 45 8.50 -6.82 -3.78
N ILE A 46 9.68 -7.23 -4.26
CA ILE A 46 10.53 -8.21 -3.55
C ILE A 46 10.95 -7.67 -2.18
N LEU A 47 11.46 -6.43 -2.12
CA LEU A 47 11.92 -5.83 -0.87
C LEU A 47 10.76 -5.66 0.13
N ALA A 48 9.66 -5.04 -0.28
CA ALA A 48 8.50 -4.85 0.57
C ALA A 48 7.94 -6.18 1.08
N THR A 49 7.81 -7.19 0.20
CA THR A 49 7.32 -8.52 0.60
C THR A 49 8.29 -9.23 1.55
N SER A 50 9.60 -9.18 1.29
CA SER A 50 10.60 -9.79 2.17
C SER A 50 10.61 -9.16 3.57
N MET A 51 10.52 -7.82 3.65
CA MET A 51 10.48 -7.12 4.93
C MET A 51 9.18 -7.41 5.67
N LEU A 52 8.03 -7.44 4.99
CA LEU A 52 6.75 -7.81 5.59
C LEU A 52 6.75 -9.23 6.14
N LEU A 53 7.35 -10.20 5.43
CA LEU A 53 7.46 -11.57 5.93
C LEU A 53 8.31 -11.64 7.20
N ILE A 54 9.45 -10.94 7.22
CA ILE A 54 10.31 -10.86 8.41
C ILE A 54 9.57 -10.21 9.57
N LEU A 55 8.83 -9.12 9.31
CA LEU A 55 8.07 -8.41 10.32
C LEU A 55 6.89 -9.24 10.84
N ALA A 56 6.17 -9.95 9.98
CA ALA A 56 5.02 -10.77 10.35
C ALA A 56 5.42 -11.98 11.21
N ILE A 57 6.58 -12.59 10.92
CA ILE A 57 7.11 -13.69 11.74
C ILE A 57 7.80 -13.14 13.00
N GLY A 58 8.52 -12.02 12.86
CA GLY A 58 9.25 -11.38 13.95
C GLY A 58 8.33 -10.82 15.03
N SER A 59 7.16 -10.28 14.67
CA SER A 59 6.17 -9.80 15.66
C SER A 59 5.71 -10.92 16.57
N GLU A 60 5.44 -12.10 16.00
CA GLU A 60 5.04 -13.30 16.75
C GLU A 60 6.15 -13.85 17.61
N PHE A 61 7.38 -13.87 17.09
CA PHE A 61 8.53 -14.32 17.86
C PHE A 61 8.75 -13.45 19.10
N ILE A 62 8.60 -12.13 18.95
CA ILE A 62 8.70 -11.17 20.05
C ILE A 62 7.50 -11.32 21.00
N GLN A 63 6.27 -11.51 20.49
CA GLN A 63 5.09 -11.76 21.32
C GLN A 63 5.20 -13.08 22.10
N GLY A 64 5.71 -14.15 21.50
CA GLY A 64 5.92 -15.44 22.17
C GLY A 64 7.03 -15.43 23.22
N LEU A 65 7.94 -14.45 23.17
CA LEU A 65 8.92 -14.19 24.23
C LEU A 65 8.33 -13.37 25.39
N LEU A 66 7.18 -12.72 25.19
CA LEU A 66 6.50 -11.96 26.24
C LEU A 66 5.64 -12.89 27.09
N PRO A 67 5.75 -12.87 28.42
CA PRO A 67 5.04 -13.78 29.32
C PRO A 67 3.52 -13.52 29.41
N VAL A 68 3.00 -12.56 28.65
CA VAL A 68 1.64 -12.03 28.80
C VAL A 68 0.70 -12.48 27.67
N ASN A 69 1.25 -12.83 26.50
CA ASN A 69 0.45 -13.19 25.31
C ASN A 69 0.91 -14.52 24.73
N ALA A 70 -0.05 -15.38 24.41
CA ALA A 70 0.20 -16.64 23.72
C ALA A 70 0.32 -16.40 22.21
N PHE A 71 1.12 -17.24 21.54
CA PHE A 71 1.17 -17.31 20.08
C PHE A 71 -0.24 -17.50 19.49
N ASP A 72 -0.76 -16.51 18.76
CA ASP A 72 -2.08 -16.57 18.11
C ASP A 72 -1.91 -16.56 16.58
N VAL A 73 -2.24 -17.69 15.96
CA VAL A 73 -2.20 -17.84 14.49
C VAL A 73 -3.12 -16.84 13.80
N GLN A 74 -4.16 -16.34 14.47
CA GLN A 74 -5.06 -15.34 13.89
C GLN A 74 -4.38 -13.99 13.70
N ASP A 75 -3.39 -13.63 14.51
CA ASP A 75 -2.63 -12.38 14.36
C ASP A 75 -1.67 -12.47 13.17
N ILE A 76 -1.05 -13.63 12.95
CA ILE A 76 -0.28 -13.91 11.71
C ILE A 76 -1.15 -13.72 10.47
N ILE A 77 -2.38 -14.24 10.49
CA ILE A 77 -3.30 -14.12 9.36
C ILE A 77 -3.67 -12.65 9.15
N ALA A 78 -3.94 -11.89 10.21
CA ALA A 78 -4.22 -10.46 10.13
C ALA A 78 -3.03 -9.67 9.55
N ASN A 79 -1.82 -9.94 10.03
CA ASN A 79 -0.58 -9.33 9.55
C ASN A 79 -0.34 -9.65 8.05
N LEU A 80 -0.50 -10.91 7.66
CA LEU A 80 -0.28 -11.36 6.29
C LEU A 80 -1.34 -10.80 5.33
N THR A 81 -2.61 -10.83 5.71
CA THR A 81 -3.70 -10.29 4.90
C THR A 81 -3.59 -8.78 4.75
N GLY A 82 -3.24 -8.04 5.82
CA GLY A 82 -2.96 -6.61 5.78
C GLY A 82 -1.78 -6.29 4.87
N GLY A 83 -0.67 -7.02 5.01
CA GLY A 83 0.52 -6.84 4.19
C GLY A 83 0.27 -7.10 2.70
N ILE A 84 -0.41 -8.20 2.35
CA ILE A 84 -0.74 -8.54 0.96
C ILE A 84 -1.67 -7.50 0.36
N THR A 85 -2.74 -7.12 1.06
CA THR A 85 -3.67 -6.10 0.55
C THR A 85 -2.98 -4.74 0.38
N GLY A 86 -2.10 -4.35 1.31
CA GLY A 86 -1.31 -3.12 1.19
C GLY A 86 -0.38 -3.11 -0.02
N ILE A 87 0.32 -4.23 -0.31
CA ILE A 87 1.15 -4.36 -1.52
C ILE A 87 0.29 -4.25 -2.78
N ILE A 88 -0.85 -4.96 -2.84
CA ILE A 88 -1.74 -4.95 -4.01
C ILE A 88 -2.23 -3.53 -4.28
N VAL A 89 -2.74 -2.84 -3.26
CA VAL A 89 -3.23 -1.46 -3.37
C VAL A 89 -2.11 -0.53 -3.81
N SER A 90 -0.92 -0.66 -3.24
CA SER A 90 0.24 0.19 -3.59
C SER A 90 0.69 -0.01 -5.03
N SER A 91 0.75 -1.27 -5.48
CA SER A 91 1.08 -1.62 -6.86
C SER A 91 0.03 -1.09 -7.85
N LEU A 92 -1.26 -1.15 -7.50
CA LEU A 92 -2.33 -0.58 -8.31
C LEU A 92 -2.23 0.95 -8.40
N ILE A 93 -1.93 1.62 -7.28
CA ILE A 93 -1.72 3.07 -7.24
C ILE A 93 -0.55 3.46 -8.15
N ASP A 94 0.57 2.77 -8.03
CA ASP A 94 1.77 3.03 -8.84
C ASP A 94 1.49 2.84 -10.34
N TYR A 95 0.81 1.75 -10.69
CA TYR A 95 0.37 1.48 -12.06
C TYR A 95 -0.57 2.59 -12.60
N CYS A 96 -1.55 3.03 -11.79
CA CYS A 96 -2.45 4.12 -12.16
C CYS A 96 -1.71 5.45 -12.35
N ILE A 97 -0.70 5.73 -11.52
CA ILE A 97 0.14 6.93 -11.64
C ILE A 97 0.93 6.87 -12.95
N ASP A 98 1.50 5.72 -13.29
CA ASP A 98 2.27 5.55 -14.52
C ASP A 98 1.42 5.69 -15.78
N ILE A 99 0.22 5.12 -15.81
CA ILE A 99 -0.73 5.35 -16.91
C ILE A 99 -1.04 6.85 -17.08
N LYS A 100 -1.31 7.55 -15.98
CA LYS A 100 -1.60 8.99 -16.03
C LYS A 100 -0.40 9.80 -16.52
N ARG A 101 0.82 9.42 -16.10
CA ARG A 101 2.07 10.04 -16.55
C ARG A 101 2.31 9.81 -18.04
N GLU A 102 2.07 8.61 -18.53
CA GLU A 102 2.21 8.28 -19.95
C GLU A 102 1.20 9.04 -20.81
N ASN A 103 -0.07 9.07 -20.40
CA ASN A 103 -1.10 9.83 -21.12
C ASN A 103 -0.74 11.31 -21.19
N LYS A 104 -0.28 11.92 -20.10
CA LYS A 104 0.15 13.33 -20.09
C LYS A 104 1.33 13.58 -21.04
N ARG A 105 2.30 12.66 -21.11
CA ARG A 105 3.44 12.73 -22.06
C ARG A 105 2.97 12.64 -23.52
N ARG A 106 2.07 11.71 -23.83
CA ARG A 106 1.50 11.55 -25.18
C ARG A 106 0.71 12.79 -25.63
N PHE A 107 -0.11 13.35 -24.75
CA PHE A 107 -0.87 14.58 -25.04
C PHE A 107 0.05 15.81 -25.19
N GLY A 108 1.10 15.93 -24.36
CA GLY A 108 2.10 16.99 -24.50
C GLY A 108 2.81 16.94 -25.86
N GLY A 109 3.33 15.76 -26.23
CA GLY A 109 4.06 15.60 -27.50
C GLY A 109 3.20 15.84 -28.75
N LYS A 110 1.91 15.48 -28.73
CA LYS A 110 0.98 15.78 -29.84
C LYS A 110 0.81 17.29 -30.06
N ARG A 111 0.66 18.06 -28.98
CA ARG A 111 0.51 19.53 -29.07
C ARG A 111 1.75 20.22 -29.60
N GLU A 112 2.93 19.76 -29.20
CA GLU A 112 4.20 20.28 -29.72
C GLU A 112 4.34 19.98 -31.22
N ALA A 113 3.98 18.76 -31.66
CA ALA A 113 4.00 18.40 -33.07
C ALA A 113 3.04 19.25 -33.91
N GLU A 114 1.80 19.47 -33.43
CA GLU A 114 0.80 20.34 -34.09
C GLU A 114 1.28 21.79 -34.22
N TYR A 115 1.95 22.32 -33.19
CA TYR A 115 2.50 23.67 -33.21
C TYR A 115 3.64 23.82 -34.22
N GLN A 116 4.54 22.83 -34.28
CA GLN A 116 5.64 22.81 -35.26
C GLN A 116 5.13 22.71 -36.70
N SER A 117 4.10 21.90 -36.96
CA SER A 117 3.50 21.83 -38.30
C SER A 117 2.83 23.13 -38.72
N ALA A 118 2.13 23.82 -37.81
CA ALA A 118 1.51 25.11 -38.10
C ALA A 118 2.55 26.20 -38.45
N LEU A 119 3.68 26.22 -37.75
CA LEU A 119 4.78 27.14 -38.06
C LEU A 119 5.39 26.88 -39.44
N MET A 120 5.58 25.61 -39.83
CA MET A 120 6.10 25.28 -41.16
C MET A 120 5.11 25.64 -42.27
N GLU A 121 3.80 25.49 -42.05
CA GLU A 121 2.78 25.93 -42.99
C GLU A 121 2.78 27.46 -43.16
N GLU A 122 2.86 28.22 -42.06
CA GLU A 122 2.96 29.69 -42.12
C GLU A 122 4.23 30.17 -42.84
N GLU A 123 5.39 29.55 -42.57
CA GLU A 123 6.65 29.87 -43.25
C GLU A 123 6.56 29.55 -44.75
N SER A 124 5.92 28.44 -45.13
CA SER A 124 5.72 28.06 -46.53
C SER A 124 4.81 29.00 -47.33
N PHE A 125 3.84 29.66 -46.67
CA PHE A 125 2.94 30.64 -47.31
C PHE A 125 3.57 32.03 -47.43
N SER A 126 4.66 32.27 -46.70
CA SER A 126 5.39 33.54 -46.66
C SER A 126 6.49 33.66 -47.73
N LEU A 127 6.76 32.58 -48.47
CA LEU A 127 7.73 32.46 -49.57
C LEU A 127 7.03 32.47 -50.94
#